data_AF-A0A2H9TPI0-F1
#
_entry.id   AF-A0A2H9TPI0-F1
#
_cell.length_a   1.000
_cell.length_b   1.000
_cell.length_c   1.000
_cell.angle_alpha   90.00
_cell.angle_beta   90.00
_cell.angle_gamma   90.00
#
_symmetry.space_group_name_H-M   'P 1'
#
loop_
_entity.id
_entity.type
_entity.pdbx_description
1 polymer ?
#
loop_
_entity_poly.entity_id
_entity_poly.type
_entity_poly.pdbx_seq_one_letter_code
_entity_poly.pdbx_strand_id
1 'polypeptide(L)'
;MNGEWELENELTGHNDWVRDVAWAPNIGVPCHTLVSCSQDRTVLVWKSPDGASWTSKPLSAEPFPDTLWRVNFSPAGNLLAVAGGDNHITMWREKLDGEWECVTNVDQAALAQKQ
;
A
#
# COMPACT_ATOMS: atom_id res chain seq x y z
N MET A 1 -22.12 14.32 -20.15
CA MET A 1 -20.94 14.41 -19.27
C MET A 1 -20.05 15.50 -19.84
N ASN A 2 -19.79 16.54 -19.05
CA ASN A 2 -19.29 17.83 -19.52
C ASN A 2 -17.76 17.84 -19.64
N GLY A 3 -17.10 16.70 -19.36
CA GLY A 3 -15.65 16.60 -19.24
C GLY A 3 -15.07 17.31 -18.00
N GLU A 4 -15.93 17.75 -17.09
CA GLU A 4 -15.53 18.40 -15.85
C GLU A 4 -15.17 17.36 -14.78
N TRP A 5 -14.07 17.61 -14.07
CA TRP A 5 -13.66 16.81 -12.93
C TRP A 5 -14.35 17.33 -11.68
N GLU A 6 -14.94 16.43 -10.89
CA GLU A 6 -15.53 16.73 -9.60
C GLU A 6 -14.80 15.97 -8.48
N LEU A 7 -14.78 16.56 -7.29
CA LEU A 7 -14.27 15.89 -6.09
C LEU A 7 -15.33 14.89 -5.63
N GLU A 8 -15.02 13.60 -5.71
CA GLU A 8 -15.92 12.54 -5.27
C GLU A 8 -15.76 12.24 -3.77
N ASN A 9 -14.51 12.09 -3.29
CA ASN A 9 -14.21 11.73 -1.90
C ASN A 9 -12.90 12.38 -1.41
N GLU A 10 -12.86 12.72 -0.11
CA GLU A 10 -11.65 13.14 0.60
C GLU A 10 -11.27 12.09 1.66
N LEU A 11 -10.16 11.40 1.45
CA LEU A 11 -9.68 10.34 2.34
C LEU A 11 -8.71 10.91 3.37
N THR A 12 -9.17 11.07 4.62
CA THR A 12 -8.38 11.62 5.73
C THR A 12 -7.94 10.50 6.68
N GLY A 13 -6.65 10.49 7.05
CA GLY A 13 -6.11 9.44 7.94
C GLY A 13 -4.60 9.52 8.16
N HIS A 14 -3.86 10.02 7.18
CA HIS A 14 -2.43 10.32 7.35
C HIS A 14 -2.23 11.57 8.21
N ASN A 15 -1.16 11.58 9.00
CA ASN A 15 -0.80 12.67 9.91
C ASN A 15 0.27 13.60 9.35
N ASP A 16 0.74 13.34 8.13
CA ASP A 16 1.74 14.13 7.42
C ASP A 16 1.56 13.94 5.89
N TRP A 17 2.46 14.50 5.08
CA TRP A 17 2.38 14.48 3.62
C TRP A 17 2.24 13.08 3.05
N VAL A 18 1.14 12.87 2.31
CA VAL A 18 0.96 11.71 1.45
C VAL A 18 1.94 11.81 0.29
N ARG A 19 2.81 10.81 0.15
CA ARG A 19 3.92 10.80 -0.82
C ARG A 19 3.57 10.08 -2.11
N ASP A 20 2.74 9.04 -2.03
CA ASP A 20 2.33 8.25 -3.18
C ASP A 20 1.02 7.51 -2.92
N VAL A 21 0.32 7.16 -4.00
CA VAL A 21 -0.94 6.40 -3.99
C VAL A 21 -0.97 5.39 -5.13
N ALA A 22 -1.47 4.18 -4.86
CA ALA A 22 -1.54 3.10 -5.84
C ALA A 22 -2.88 2.37 -5.77
N TRP A 23 -3.52 2.22 -6.92
CA TRP A 23 -4.72 1.40 -7.07
C TRP A 23 -4.36 -0.08 -7.23
N ALA A 24 -5.04 -0.94 -6.50
CA ALA A 24 -4.93 -2.38 -6.73
C ALA A 24 -5.65 -2.77 -8.02
N PRO A 25 -5.07 -3.66 -8.85
CA PRO A 25 -5.77 -4.21 -10.00
C PRO A 25 -6.82 -5.22 -9.54
N ASN A 26 -8.03 -4.75 -9.21
CA ASN A 26 -9.14 -5.57 -8.73
C ASN A 26 -9.84 -6.26 -9.91
N ILE A 27 -9.16 -7.22 -10.55
CA ILE A 27 -9.72 -7.97 -11.67
C ILE A 27 -10.74 -8.99 -11.13
N GLY A 28 -12.02 -8.74 -11.34
CA GLY A 28 -13.10 -9.69 -11.03
C GLY A 28 -13.64 -9.63 -9.59
N VAL A 29 -13.22 -8.66 -8.78
CA VAL A 29 -13.76 -8.42 -7.43
C VAL A 29 -14.42 -7.03 -7.40
N PRO A 30 -15.69 -6.89 -6.97
CA PRO A 30 -16.38 -5.60 -6.91
C PRO A 30 -15.96 -4.78 -5.69
N CYS A 31 -14.68 -4.78 -5.34
CA CYS A 31 -14.15 -4.00 -4.21
C CYS A 31 -12.97 -3.18 -4.72
N HIS A 32 -13.06 -1.87 -4.51
CA HIS A 32 -12.00 -0.93 -4.79
C HIS A 32 -10.99 -0.96 -3.65
N THR A 33 -9.74 -1.27 -3.97
CA THR A 33 -8.61 -1.17 -3.03
C THR A 33 -7.62 -0.13 -3.53
N LEU A 34 -7.29 0.82 -2.66
CA LEU A 34 -6.29 1.86 -2.86
C LEU A 34 -5.29 1.79 -1.71
N VAL A 35 -4.01 2.05 -1.97
CA VAL A 35 -2.98 2.12 -0.94
C VAL A 35 -2.30 3.47 -1.02
N SER A 36 -2.03 4.09 0.13
CA SER A 36 -1.28 5.34 0.21
C SER A 36 -0.13 5.22 1.21
N CYS A 37 0.99 5.88 0.92
CA CYS A 37 2.11 5.99 1.86
C CYS A 37 2.45 7.45 2.18
N SER A 38 3.00 7.67 3.36
CA SER A 38 3.18 9.02 3.90
C SER A 38 4.53 9.24 4.59
N GLN A 39 4.85 10.52 4.74
CA GLN A 39 5.93 11.02 5.58
C GLN A 39 5.77 10.63 7.06
N ASP A 40 4.54 10.35 7.51
CA ASP A 40 4.24 9.85 8.86
C ASP A 40 4.71 8.40 9.12
N ARG A 41 5.37 7.78 8.13
CA ARG A 41 5.93 6.42 8.16
C ARG A 41 4.86 5.33 8.20
N THR A 42 3.64 5.63 7.77
CA THR A 42 2.56 4.65 7.67
C THR A 42 2.16 4.42 6.22
N VAL A 43 1.65 3.20 5.98
CA VAL A 43 0.89 2.88 4.77
C VAL A 43 -0.55 2.63 5.20
N LEU A 44 -1.49 3.28 4.55
CA LEU A 44 -2.92 3.03 4.75
C LEU A 44 -3.47 2.26 3.54
N VAL A 45 -4.21 1.19 3.84
CA VAL A 45 -4.98 0.41 2.87
C VAL A 45 -6.42 0.86 2.96
N TRP A 46 -6.91 1.41 1.87
CA TRP A 46 -8.27 1.93 1.71
C TRP A 46 -9.11 0.92 0.94
N LYS A 47 -10.30 0.61 1.45
CA LYS A 47 -11.25 -0.28 0.78
C LYS A 47 -12.62 0.36 0.65
N SER A 48 -13.24 0.15 -0.50
CA SER A 48 -14.62 0.56 -0.77
C SER A 48 -15.35 -0.50 -1.62
N PRO A 49 -16.41 -1.13 -1.11
CA PRO A 49 -17.22 -2.08 -1.87
C PRO A 49 -18.05 -1.44 -3.00
N ASP A 50 -18.32 -0.14 -2.93
CA ASP A 50 -19.24 0.57 -3.82
C ASP A 50 -18.60 1.77 -4.52
N GLY A 51 -17.34 2.09 -4.20
CA GLY A 51 -16.61 3.26 -4.70
C GLY A 51 -16.95 4.56 -3.95
N ALA A 52 -18.03 4.57 -3.16
CA ALA A 52 -18.54 5.74 -2.46
C ALA A 52 -18.10 5.78 -0.99
N SER A 53 -18.17 4.64 -0.29
CA SER A 53 -17.85 4.57 1.14
C SER A 53 -16.47 3.96 1.35
N TRP A 54 -15.53 4.75 1.86
CA TRP A 54 -14.15 4.33 2.05
C TRP A 54 -13.82 4.07 3.52
N THR A 55 -13.09 2.99 3.78
CA THR A 55 -12.53 2.67 5.09
C THR A 55 -11.03 2.42 4.98
N SER A 56 -10.26 2.85 5.98
CA SER A 56 -8.81 2.63 6.02
C SER A 56 -8.41 1.70 7.16
N LYS A 57 -7.37 0.92 6.91
CA LYS A 57 -6.59 0.24 7.95
C LYS A 57 -5.09 0.46 7.71
N PRO A 58 -4.27 0.57 8.76
CA PRO A 58 -2.82 0.58 8.59
C PRO A 58 -2.33 -0.79 8.09
N LEU A 59 -1.36 -0.78 7.18
CA LEU A 59 -0.74 -1.98 6.62
C LEU A 59 0.01 -2.81 7.68
N SER A 60 0.54 -2.12 8.70
CA SER A 60 1.33 -2.68 9.79
C SER A 60 0.87 -2.08 11.11
N ALA A 61 0.95 -2.86 12.19
CA ALA A 61 0.65 -2.37 13.54
C ALA A 61 1.63 -1.29 13.99
N GLU A 62 2.92 -1.45 13.63
CA GLU A 62 3.97 -0.49 13.94
C GLU A 62 4.35 0.33 12.70
N PRO A 63 4.71 1.62 12.87
CA PRO A 63 5.21 2.45 11.77
C PRO A 63 6.49 1.87 11.15
N PHE A 64 6.70 2.18 9.87
CA PHE A 64 7.95 1.89 9.18
C PHE A 64 9.12 2.66 9.81
N PRO A 65 10.36 2.16 9.68
CA PRO A 65 11.52 2.77 10.34
C PRO A 65 11.78 4.21 9.87
N ASP A 66 11.45 4.51 8.61
CA ASP A 66 11.63 5.83 8.00
C ASP A 66 10.45 6.20 7.08
N THR A 67 10.49 7.44 6.60
CA THR A 67 9.63 8.07 5.60
C THR A 67 9.40 7.15 4.42
N LEU A 68 8.15 7.06 3.96
CA LEU A 68 7.81 6.26 2.80
C LEU A 68 7.69 7.12 1.55
N TRP A 69 8.29 6.68 0.46
CA TRP A 69 8.37 7.46 -0.76
C TRP A 69 7.45 6.94 -1.85
N ARG A 70 7.32 5.61 -1.98
CA ARG A 70 6.59 4.98 -3.09
C ARG A 70 5.84 3.74 -2.64
N VAL A 71 4.68 3.53 -3.26
CA VAL A 71 3.91 2.29 -3.17
C VAL A 71 3.47 1.83 -4.54
N ASN A 72 3.47 0.52 -4.78
CA ASN A 72 2.97 0.00 -6.05
C ASN A 72 2.45 -1.42 -5.94
N PHE A 73 1.34 -1.69 -6.63
CA PHE A 73 0.86 -3.05 -6.80
C PHE A 73 1.57 -3.73 -7.95
N SER A 74 1.93 -4.99 -7.75
CA SER A 74 2.26 -5.89 -8.86
C SER A 74 1.11 -5.90 -9.89
N PRO A 75 1.40 -6.02 -11.19
CA PRO A 75 0.36 -6.12 -12.22
C PRO A 75 -0.61 -7.30 -12.02
N ALA A 76 -0.15 -8.34 -11.33
CA ALA A 76 -0.97 -9.50 -10.94
C ALA A 76 -1.86 -9.24 -9.71
N GLY A 77 -1.69 -8.11 -9.01
CA GLY A 77 -2.53 -7.68 -7.88
C GLY A 77 -2.27 -8.39 -6.55
N ASN A 78 -1.33 -9.34 -6.50
CA ASN A 78 -1.12 -10.20 -5.35
C ASN A 78 0.03 -9.77 -4.43
N LEU A 79 0.80 -8.74 -4.84
CA LEU A 79 1.90 -8.18 -4.08
C LEU A 79 1.86 -6.65 -4.11
N LEU A 80 2.14 -6.05 -2.95
CA LEU A 80 2.37 -4.61 -2.77
C LEU A 80 3.83 -4.38 -2.43
N ALA A 81 4.51 -3.52 -3.18
CA ALA A 81 5.85 -3.04 -2.85
C ALA A 81 5.76 -1.69 -2.14
N VAL A 82 6.53 -1.53 -1.07
CA VAL A 82 6.65 -0.29 -0.29
C VAL A 82 8.13 0.08 -0.20
N ALA A 83 8.49 1.29 -0.62
CA ALA A 83 9.86 1.79 -0.58
C ALA A 83 10.01 2.96 0.41
N GLY A 84 10.93 2.80 1.36
CA GLY A 84 11.23 3.77 2.42
C GLY A 84 12.55 4.52 2.23
N GLY A 85 12.78 5.52 3.09
CA GLY A 85 14.04 6.26 3.21
C GLY A 85 15.18 5.47 3.88
N ASP A 86 14.85 4.31 4.45
CA ASP A 86 15.77 3.37 5.09
C ASP A 86 16.59 2.53 4.09
N ASN A 87 16.49 2.82 2.79
CA ASN A 87 17.09 2.08 1.68
C ASN A 87 16.60 0.64 1.51
N HIS A 88 15.48 0.27 2.17
CA HIS A 88 14.88 -1.04 2.02
C HIS A 88 13.56 -0.99 1.25
N ILE A 89 13.25 -2.08 0.58
CA ILE A 89 11.95 -2.32 -0.05
C ILE A 89 11.31 -3.50 0.66
N THR A 90 10.10 -3.28 1.17
CA THR A 90 9.29 -4.35 1.75
C THR A 90 8.20 -4.75 0.77
N MET A 91 7.92 -6.06 0.73
CA MET A 91 6.86 -6.62 -0.09
C MET A 91 5.80 -7.17 0.83
N TRP A 92 4.53 -6.94 0.49
CA TRP A 92 3.40 -7.33 1.31
C TRP A 92 2.38 -8.09 0.50
N ARG A 93 1.69 -9.03 1.14
CA ARG A 93 0.58 -9.79 0.57
C ARG A 93 -0.61 -9.74 1.50
N GLU A 94 -1.79 -9.56 0.93
CA GLU A 94 -3.04 -9.67 1.66
C GLU A 94 -3.42 -11.15 1.86
N LYS A 95 -3.78 -11.51 3.10
CA LYS A 95 -4.29 -12.82 3.48
C LYS A 95 -5.79 -12.91 3.27
N LEU A 96 -6.31 -14.14 3.36
CA LEU A 96 -7.75 -14.42 3.22
C LEU A 96 -8.61 -13.78 4.33
N ASP A 97 -8.02 -13.46 5.48
CA ASP A 97 -8.68 -12.74 6.58
C ASP A 97 -8.65 -11.21 6.41
N GLY A 98 -8.03 -10.71 5.34
CA GLY A 98 -7.89 -9.29 5.02
C GLY A 98 -6.73 -8.60 5.74
N GLU A 99 -5.93 -9.34 6.51
CA GLU A 99 -4.70 -8.84 7.12
C GLU A 99 -3.54 -8.91 6.13
N TRP A 100 -2.51 -8.10 6.34
CA TRP A 100 -1.34 -8.04 5.46
C TRP A 100 -0.13 -8.67 6.13
N GLU A 101 0.62 -9.46 5.38
CA GLU A 101 1.90 -9.98 5.82
C GLU A 101 3.04 -9.46 4.96
N CYS A 102 4.16 -9.14 5.62
CA CYS A 102 5.41 -8.86 4.94
C CYS A 102 5.99 -10.18 4.41
N VAL A 103 6.24 -10.23 3.10
CA VAL A 103 6.67 -11.42 2.35
C VAL A 103 8.20 -11.46 2.19
N THR A 104 8.95 -10.47 2.68
CA THR A 104 10.38 -10.37 2.35
C THR A 104 11.21 -11.55 2.86
N ASN A 105 11.97 -12.13 1.94
CA ASN A 105 13.29 -12.71 2.21
C ASN A 105 14.19 -12.46 0.97
N VAL A 106 14.60 -11.21 0.75
CA VAL A 106 15.49 -10.84 -0.39
C VAL A 106 16.96 -10.71 0.06
N ASP A 107 17.24 -10.67 1.38
CA ASP A 107 18.62 -10.60 1.90
C ASP A 107 19.25 -11.93 2.32
N GLN A 108 18.53 -13.06 2.32
CA GLN A 108 19.13 -14.37 2.65
C GLN A 108 19.79 -15.10 1.47
N ALA A 109 19.58 -14.67 0.22
CA ALA A 109 20.21 -15.30 -0.93
C ALA A 109 21.61 -14.73 -1.27
N ALA A 110 21.95 -13.51 -0.79
CA ALA A 110 23.22 -12.87 -1.12
C ALA A 110 24.36 -13.09 -0.10
N LEU A 111 24.04 -13.56 1.12
CA LEU A 111 25.04 -13.75 2.19
C LEU A 111 25.47 -15.22 2.42
N ALA A 112 24.85 -16.19 1.74
CA ALA A 112 25.17 -17.61 1.92
C ALA A 112 26.24 -18.18 0.95
N GLN A 113 26.90 -17.36 0.12
CA GLN A 113 27.95 -17.80 -0.81
C GLN A 113 29.37 -17.28 -0.50
N LYS A 114 29.61 -16.81 0.72
CA LYS A 114 30.97 -16.51 1.18
C LYS A 114 31.22 -17.06 2.58
N GLN A 115 31.46 -18.37 2.67
CA GLN A 115 32.40 -18.99 3.61
C GLN A 115 32.74 -20.41 3.14
#